data_AF-A0A6G0VN22-F1
#
_entry.id   AF-A0A6G0VN22-F1
#
_cell.length_a   1.000
_cell.length_b   1.000
_cell.length_c   1.000
_cell.angle_alpha   90.00
_cell.angle_beta   90.00
_cell.angle_gamma   90.00
#
_symmetry.space_group_name_H-M   'P 1'
#
loop_
_entity.id
_entity.type
_entity.pdbx_description
1 polymer ?
#
loop_
_entity_poly.entity_id
_entity_poly.type
_entity_poly.pdbx_seq_one_letter_code
_entity_poly.pdbx_strand_id
1 'polypeptide(L)'
;MKLVYWKCVVSRINFCTGSAQEIAPNRYLVLSTHNHAPNIPNSIIAFKHCLKRRAAQETGSLKTIHSEKALRYHDAALQYPWSTAENLMRRARRDSLPPIPPSLRELGDVFENGLLNRYFCCRERIMYKTRLRDSNGFYSVVLACNELLNELFVMV
;
A
#
# COMPACT_ATOMS: atom_id res chain seq x y z
N MET A 1 5.99 -18.63 33.18
CA MET A 1 5.23 -19.40 32.18
C MET A 1 5.25 -18.62 30.87
N LYS A 2 5.78 -19.18 29.77
CA LYS A 2 5.89 -18.49 28.48
C LYS A 2 4.59 -18.67 27.71
N LEU A 3 3.92 -17.57 27.37
CA LEU A 3 2.73 -17.61 26.52
C LEU A 3 3.16 -17.80 25.06
N VAL A 4 2.55 -18.77 24.38
CA VAL A 4 2.78 -19.03 22.95
C VAL A 4 1.55 -18.64 22.17
N TYR A 5 1.74 -17.80 21.15
CA TYR A 5 0.69 -17.31 20.28
C TYR A 5 0.92 -17.80 18.85
N TRP A 6 -0.16 -18.22 18.21
CA TRP A 6 -0.19 -18.73 16.86
C TRP A 6 -0.99 -17.79 15.96
N LYS A 7 -0.51 -17.58 14.74
CA LYS A 7 -1.24 -16.87 13.69
C LYS A 7 -1.51 -17.78 12.51
N CYS A 8 -2.62 -17.52 11.83
CA CYS A 8 -2.95 -18.20 10.59
C CYS A 8 -1.81 -18.06 9.55
N VAL A 9 -1.44 -19.18 8.94
CA VAL A 9 -0.38 -19.25 7.92
C VAL A 9 -0.66 -18.34 6.71
N VAL A 10 -1.94 -18.14 6.37
CA VAL A 10 -2.36 -17.26 5.27
C VAL A 10 -2.69 -15.84 5.72
N SER A 11 -2.40 -15.44 6.97
CA SER A 11 -2.69 -14.08 7.48
C SER A 11 -2.13 -12.97 6.58
N ARG A 12 -0.90 -13.13 6.08
CA ARG A 12 -0.25 -12.15 5.19
C ARG A 12 -0.75 -12.17 3.75
N ILE A 13 -1.40 -13.25 3.33
CA ILE A 13 -1.84 -13.48 1.95
C ILE A 13 -3.33 -13.13 1.80
N ASN A 14 -4.13 -13.45 2.82
CA ASN A 14 -5.58 -13.35 2.80
C ASN A 14 -6.15 -12.36 3.84
N PHE A 15 -5.27 -11.57 4.48
CA PHE A 15 -5.63 -10.70 5.61
C PHE A 15 -6.44 -11.44 6.69
N CYS A 16 -6.19 -12.75 6.83
CA CYS A 16 -6.86 -13.56 7.82
C CYS A 16 -6.39 -13.13 9.21
N THR A 17 -7.33 -12.76 10.07
CA THR A 17 -7.07 -12.37 11.46
C THR A 17 -7.02 -13.58 12.40
N GLY A 18 -7.25 -14.79 11.88
CA GLY A 18 -7.25 -16.03 12.64
C GLY A 18 -6.01 -16.18 13.51
N SER A 19 -6.23 -16.36 14.81
CA SER A 19 -5.16 -16.47 15.80
C SER A 19 -5.60 -17.34 16.99
N ALA A 20 -4.62 -17.95 17.64
CA ALA A 20 -4.84 -18.81 18.81
C ALA A 20 -3.72 -18.65 19.84
N GLN A 21 -4.00 -19.02 21.09
CA GLN A 21 -3.05 -19.07 22.19
C GLN A 21 -2.93 -20.50 22.69
N GLU A 22 -1.71 -20.99 22.89
CA GLU A 22 -1.50 -22.29 23.51
C GLU A 22 -1.65 -22.16 25.04
N ILE A 23 -2.63 -22.88 25.59
CA ILE A 23 -2.95 -22.86 27.02
C ILE A 23 -2.36 -24.06 27.78
N ALA A 24 -2.12 -25.17 27.08
CA ALA A 24 -1.39 -26.35 27.53
C ALA A 24 -0.88 -27.10 26.28
N PRO A 25 0.06 -28.07 26.42
CA PRO A 25 0.51 -28.85 25.27
C PRO A 25 -0.67 -29.42 24.47
N ASN A 26 -0.72 -29.10 23.17
CA ASN A 26 -1.80 -29.46 22.25
C ASN A 26 -3.22 -28.94 22.60
N ARG A 27 -3.35 -27.98 23.53
CA ARG A 27 -4.61 -27.28 23.83
C ARG A 27 -4.49 -25.81 23.49
N TYR A 28 -5.41 -25.36 22.65
CA TYR A 28 -5.40 -24.01 22.09
C TYR A 28 -6.70 -23.29 22.40
N LEU A 29 -6.59 -22.02 22.75
CA LEU A 29 -7.69 -21.07 22.82
C LEU A 29 -7.73 -20.26 21.53
N VAL A 30 -8.85 -20.29 20.81
CA VAL A 30 -9.05 -19.47 19.61
C VAL A 30 -9.31 -18.02 20.04
N LEU A 31 -8.47 -17.09 19.59
CA LEU A 31 -8.59 -15.66 19.89
C LEU A 31 -9.35 -14.90 18.79
N SER A 32 -9.18 -15.30 17.53
CA SER A 32 -9.91 -14.75 16.38
C SER A 32 -10.23 -15.86 15.40
N THR A 33 -11.41 -15.80 14.79
CA THR A 33 -11.85 -16.74 13.75
C THR A 33 -11.19 -16.44 12.40
N HIS A 34 -11.20 -17.43 11.52
CA HIS A 34 -10.72 -17.30 10.15
C HIS A 34 -11.77 -16.66 9.24
N ASN A 35 -11.32 -15.89 8.25
CA ASN A 35 -12.17 -15.31 7.21
C ASN A 35 -12.17 -16.17 5.91
N HIS A 36 -11.83 -17.44 6.02
CA HIS A 36 -11.70 -18.36 4.90
C HIS A 36 -11.97 -19.80 5.33
N ALA A 37 -12.35 -20.62 4.36
CA ALA A 37 -12.45 -22.06 4.56
C ALA A 37 -11.08 -22.68 4.87
N PRO A 38 -11.04 -23.84 5.57
CA PRO A 38 -9.84 -24.65 5.67
C PRO A 38 -9.28 -24.98 4.27
N ASN A 39 -7.95 -25.06 4.13
CA ASN A 39 -7.26 -25.42 2.88
C ASN A 39 -7.60 -24.51 1.68
N ILE A 40 -7.17 -23.24 1.73
CA ILE A 40 -7.31 -22.34 0.58
C ILE A 40 -6.62 -22.96 -0.65
N PRO A 41 -7.30 -23.08 -1.80
CA PRO A 41 -6.69 -23.57 -3.03
C PRO A 41 -5.43 -22.79 -3.42
N ASN A 42 -4.38 -23.50 -3.85
CA ASN A 42 -3.12 -22.90 -4.31
C ASN A 42 -3.33 -21.89 -5.46
N SER A 43 -4.35 -22.10 -6.30
CA SER A 43 -4.72 -21.18 -7.38
C SER A 43 -5.13 -19.80 -6.87
N ILE A 44 -5.86 -19.70 -5.75
CA ILE A 44 -6.25 -18.42 -5.14
C ILE A 44 -5.04 -17.72 -4.55
N ILE A 45 -4.14 -18.47 -3.91
CA ILE A 45 -2.89 -17.93 -3.36
C ILE A 45 -2.04 -17.35 -4.50
N ALA A 46 -1.85 -18.11 -5.58
CA ALA A 46 -1.10 -17.67 -6.75
C ALA A 46 -1.74 -16.44 -7.42
N PHE A 47 -3.06 -16.43 -7.56
CA PHE A 47 -3.81 -15.31 -8.11
C PHE A 47 -3.61 -14.03 -7.27
N LYS A 48 -3.79 -14.11 -5.95
CA LYS A 48 -3.56 -12.99 -5.02
C LYS A 48 -2.13 -12.47 -5.07
N HIS A 49 -1.15 -13.37 -5.08
CA HIS A 49 0.25 -13.00 -5.18
C HIS A 49 0.54 -12.25 -6.48
N CYS A 50 -0.02 -12.71 -7.59
CA CYS A 50 0.10 -12.07 -8.89
C CYS A 50 -0.52 -10.67 -8.91
N LEU A 51 -1.75 -10.52 -8.40
CA LEU A 51 -2.43 -9.23 -8.29
C LEU A 51 -1.65 -8.25 -7.41
N LYS A 52 -1.21 -8.69 -6.23
CA LYS A 52 -0.43 -7.89 -5.29
C LYS A 52 0.87 -7.38 -5.93
N ARG A 53 1.61 -8.28 -6.59
CA ARG A 53 2.88 -7.93 -7.26
C ARG A 53 2.67 -6.91 -8.37
N ARG A 54 1.71 -7.15 -9.26
CA ARG A 54 1.42 -6.22 -10.37
C ARG A 54 0.93 -4.87 -9.87
N ALA A 55 0.04 -4.86 -8.88
CA ALA A 55 -0.48 -3.62 -8.31
C ALA A 55 0.61 -2.73 -7.69
N ALA A 56 1.64 -3.36 -7.10
CA ALA A 56 2.81 -2.69 -6.52
C ALA A 56 3.82 -2.17 -7.56
N GLN A 57 3.85 -2.74 -8.77
CA GLN A 57 4.87 -2.44 -9.79
C GLN A 57 4.33 -1.60 -10.94
N GLU A 58 3.04 -1.71 -11.25
CA GLU A 58 2.42 -1.06 -12.41
C GLU A 58 1.60 0.15 -11.97
N THR A 59 1.61 1.22 -12.77
CA THR A 59 0.83 2.45 -12.53
C THR A 59 -0.56 2.42 -13.19
N GLY A 60 -0.83 1.46 -14.08
CA GLY A 60 -2.10 1.32 -14.80
C GLY A 60 -3.31 0.99 -13.93
N SER A 61 -4.51 0.97 -14.52
CA SER A 61 -5.76 0.69 -13.78
C SER A 61 -5.72 -0.67 -13.06
N LEU A 62 -6.00 -0.66 -11.75
CA LEU A 62 -6.09 -1.89 -10.95
C LEU A 62 -7.17 -2.85 -11.48
N LYS A 63 -8.28 -2.30 -11.99
CA LYS A 63 -9.37 -3.08 -12.56
C LYS A 63 -8.93 -3.80 -13.82
N THR A 64 -8.15 -3.15 -14.67
CA THR A 64 -7.54 -3.77 -15.86
C THR A 64 -6.59 -4.89 -15.48
N ILE A 65 -5.67 -4.64 -14.52
CA ILE A 65 -4.75 -5.66 -14.00
C ILE A 65 -5.51 -6.89 -13.50
N HIS A 66 -6.62 -6.67 -12.78
CA HIS A 66 -7.48 -7.75 -12.29
C HIS A 66 -8.12 -8.54 -13.43
N SER A 67 -8.81 -7.87 -14.35
CA SER A 67 -9.51 -8.52 -15.47
C SER A 67 -8.54 -9.35 -16.33
N GLU A 68 -7.36 -8.82 -16.66
CA GLU A 68 -6.34 -9.55 -17.43
C GLU A 68 -5.89 -10.83 -16.72
N LYS A 69 -5.76 -10.80 -15.39
CA LYS A 69 -5.37 -11.98 -14.62
C LYS A 69 -6.55 -12.92 -14.39
N ALA A 70 -7.76 -12.42 -14.25
CA ALA A 70 -8.96 -13.24 -14.11
C ALA A 70 -9.14 -14.18 -15.31
N LEU A 71 -8.79 -13.73 -16.53
CA LEU A 71 -8.82 -14.58 -17.72
C LEU A 71 -7.94 -15.83 -17.59
N ARG A 72 -6.77 -15.72 -16.93
CA ARG A 72 -5.82 -16.82 -16.73
C ARG A 72 -6.05 -17.63 -15.46
N TYR A 73 -6.80 -17.08 -14.51
CA TYR A 73 -7.07 -17.67 -13.19
C TYR A 73 -8.59 -17.70 -12.93
N HIS A 74 -9.37 -18.28 -13.86
CA HIS A 74 -10.83 -18.20 -13.86
C HIS A 74 -11.46 -18.65 -12.53
N ASP A 75 -11.15 -19.85 -12.07
CA ASP A 75 -11.73 -20.41 -10.83
C ASP A 75 -11.35 -19.60 -9.58
N ALA A 76 -10.13 -19.05 -9.56
CA ALA A 76 -9.66 -18.23 -8.46
C ALA A 76 -10.32 -16.84 -8.47
N ALA A 77 -10.61 -16.29 -9.66
CA ALA A 77 -11.29 -15.01 -9.81
C ALA A 77 -12.78 -15.09 -9.43
N LEU A 78 -13.43 -16.24 -9.63
CA LEU A 78 -14.79 -16.50 -9.12
C LEU A 78 -14.83 -16.45 -7.60
N GLN A 79 -13.84 -17.05 -6.93
CA GLN A 79 -13.75 -17.09 -5.47
C GLN A 79 -13.16 -15.82 -4.85
N TYR A 80 -12.43 -15.03 -5.64
CA TYR A 80 -11.82 -13.78 -5.20
C TYR A 80 -12.08 -12.65 -6.20
N PRO A 81 -13.34 -12.18 -6.27
CA PRO A 81 -13.76 -11.19 -7.26
C PRO A 81 -13.17 -9.80 -7.00
N TRP A 82 -13.32 -8.91 -7.98
CA TRP A 82 -12.81 -7.53 -7.95
C TRP A 82 -13.16 -6.79 -6.65
N SER A 83 -14.41 -6.92 -6.18
CA SER A 83 -14.90 -6.28 -4.95
C SER A 83 -14.04 -6.60 -3.72
N THR A 84 -13.43 -7.78 -3.67
CA THR A 84 -12.55 -8.19 -2.58
C THR A 84 -11.08 -7.91 -2.90
N ALA A 85 -10.68 -8.08 -4.16
CA ALA A 85 -9.31 -7.87 -4.61
C ALA A 85 -8.84 -6.41 -4.56
N GLU A 86 -9.75 -5.46 -4.76
CA GLU A 86 -9.45 -4.04 -4.87
C GLU A 86 -8.66 -3.51 -3.66
N ASN A 87 -9.09 -3.84 -2.44
CA ASN A 87 -8.42 -3.36 -1.23
C ASN A 87 -6.98 -3.88 -1.09
N LEU A 88 -6.76 -5.16 -1.39
CA LEU A 88 -5.43 -5.78 -1.43
C LEU A 88 -4.52 -5.02 -2.41
N MET A 89 -5.03 -4.78 -3.62
CA MET A 89 -4.29 -4.16 -4.70
C MET A 89 -4.02 -2.67 -4.42
N ARG A 90 -5.00 -1.92 -3.90
CA ARG A 90 -4.83 -0.52 -3.48
C ARG A 90 -3.81 -0.38 -2.38
N ARG A 91 -3.81 -1.27 -1.39
CA ARG A 91 -2.83 -1.30 -0.32
C ARG A 91 -1.43 -1.57 -0.86
N ALA A 92 -1.27 -2.63 -1.66
CA ALA A 92 0.01 -2.96 -2.29
C ALA A 92 0.56 -1.80 -3.13
N ARG A 93 -0.30 -1.12 -3.89
CA ARG A 93 0.07 0.07 -4.64
C ARG A 93 0.47 1.24 -3.75
N ARG A 94 -0.28 1.52 -2.68
CA ARG A 94 0.02 2.61 -1.76
C ARG A 94 1.38 2.43 -1.08
N ASP A 95 1.68 1.19 -0.69
CA ASP A 95 2.91 0.84 0.02
C ASP A 95 4.14 0.82 -0.92
N SER A 96 3.96 0.89 -2.24
CA SER A 96 5.05 0.75 -3.23
C SER A 96 5.12 1.85 -4.29
N LEU A 97 4.04 2.63 -4.51
CA LEU A 97 3.94 3.63 -5.57
C LEU A 97 3.52 5.04 -5.09
N PRO A 98 4.15 6.10 -5.61
CA PRO A 98 5.24 6.04 -6.60
C PRO A 98 6.51 5.47 -5.96
N PRO A 99 7.42 4.90 -6.77
CA PRO A 99 8.71 4.47 -6.28
C PRO A 99 9.39 5.64 -5.58
N ILE A 100 10.07 5.39 -4.47
CA ILE A 100 10.90 6.41 -3.84
C ILE A 100 11.99 6.78 -4.84
N PRO A 101 12.08 8.04 -5.27
CA PRO A 101 13.13 8.46 -6.20
C PRO A 101 14.51 8.23 -5.56
N PRO A 102 15.50 7.69 -6.29
CA PRO A 102 16.82 7.35 -5.78
C PRO A 102 17.67 8.58 -5.43
N SER A 103 17.24 9.78 -5.82
CA SER A 103 17.92 11.04 -5.53
C SER A 103 16.94 12.18 -5.28
N LEU A 104 17.37 13.22 -4.55
CA LEU A 104 16.62 14.46 -4.37
C LEU A 104 16.34 15.19 -5.70
N ARG A 105 17.21 14.98 -6.70
CA ARG A 105 17.01 15.50 -8.06
C ARG A 105 15.79 14.89 -8.71
N GLU A 106 15.72 13.56 -8.76
CA GLU A 106 14.59 12.83 -9.34
C GLU A 106 13.31 13.05 -8.55
N LEU A 107 13.40 13.22 -7.23
CA LEU A 107 12.28 13.65 -6.41
C LEU A 107 11.76 15.04 -6.84
N GLY A 108 12.66 15.98 -7.11
CA GLY A 108 12.32 17.28 -7.69
C GLY A 108 11.61 17.16 -9.04
N ASP A 109 12.08 16.28 -9.93
CA ASP A 109 11.45 16.05 -11.23
C ASP A 109 10.03 15.47 -11.08
N VAL A 110 9.83 14.57 -10.13
CA VAL A 110 8.51 14.01 -9.79
C VAL A 110 7.56 15.08 -9.24
N PHE A 111 8.07 16.07 -8.50
CA PHE A 111 7.29 17.21 -8.02
C PHE A 111 6.90 18.18 -9.13
N GLU A 112 7.85 18.58 -9.98
CA GLU A 112 7.62 19.50 -11.11
C GLU A 112 6.62 18.92 -12.12
N ASN A 113 6.67 17.61 -12.37
CA ASN A 113 5.75 16.93 -13.30
C ASN A 113 4.36 16.62 -12.74
N GLY A 114 4.02 17.09 -11.53
CA GLY A 114 2.67 16.92 -10.95
C GLY A 114 2.30 15.48 -10.55
N LEU A 115 3.26 14.54 -10.56
CA LEU A 115 3.03 13.12 -10.24
C LEU A 115 2.74 12.87 -8.75
N LEU A 116 2.93 13.90 -7.91
CA LEU A 116 2.70 13.90 -6.46
C LEU A 116 1.55 14.80 -6.00
N ASN A 117 0.54 15.04 -6.86
CA ASN A 117 -0.68 15.81 -6.53
C ASN A 117 -1.55 15.20 -5.41
N ARG A 118 -1.10 14.09 -4.80
CA ARG A 118 -1.73 13.42 -3.66
C ARG A 118 -1.34 14.04 -2.31
N TYR A 119 -0.27 14.84 -2.28
CA TYR A 119 0.15 15.56 -1.09
C TYR A 119 -0.42 16.97 -1.12
N PHE A 120 -1.44 17.18 -0.30
CA PHE A 120 -2.09 18.45 -0.02
C PHE A 120 -1.75 18.89 1.41
N CYS A 121 -1.62 20.21 1.63
CA CYS A 121 -1.63 20.83 2.95
C CYS A 121 -2.95 21.58 3.11
N CYS A 122 -3.45 21.71 4.33
CA CYS A 122 -4.58 22.59 4.70
C CYS A 122 -5.76 22.58 3.70
N ARG A 123 -6.78 21.77 4.01
CA ARG A 123 -8.11 21.79 3.33
C ARG A 123 -8.02 21.88 1.79
N GLU A 124 -7.29 20.94 1.20
CA GLU A 124 -7.28 20.67 -0.24
C GLU A 124 -6.57 21.70 -1.14
N ARG A 125 -5.76 22.61 -0.59
CA ARG A 125 -4.99 23.57 -1.41
C ARG A 125 -3.64 23.00 -1.85
N ILE A 126 -3.26 23.34 -3.09
CA ILE A 126 -1.99 22.92 -3.72
C ILE A 126 -0.83 23.54 -2.93
N MET A 127 0.04 22.70 -2.34
CA MET A 127 1.31 23.16 -1.78
C MET A 127 2.19 23.76 -2.89
N TYR A 128 2.87 24.87 -2.60
CA TYR A 128 3.99 25.33 -3.42
C TYR A 128 5.13 24.32 -3.30
N LYS A 129 5.71 23.93 -4.43
CA LYS A 129 6.73 22.90 -4.53
C LYS A 129 7.84 23.46 -5.40
N THR A 130 9.06 23.55 -4.88
CA THR A 130 10.21 24.01 -5.65
C THR A 130 11.47 23.23 -5.31
N ARG A 131 12.45 23.31 -6.19
CA ARG A 131 13.78 22.73 -6.04
C ARG A 131 14.80 23.85 -6.03
N LEU A 132 15.66 23.85 -5.02
CA LEU A 132 16.78 24.78 -4.88
C LEU A 132 18.08 24.01 -5.08
N ARG A 133 19.03 24.63 -5.77
CA ARG A 133 20.41 24.15 -5.87
C ARG A 133 21.30 25.11 -5.13
N ASP A 134 22.09 24.62 -4.18
CA ASP A 134 23.05 25.45 -3.46
C ASP A 134 24.34 25.67 -4.28
N SER A 135 25.23 26.52 -3.76
CA SER A 135 26.54 26.82 -4.35
C SER A 135 27.48 25.63 -4.43
N ASN A 136 27.26 24.59 -3.61
CA ASN A 136 28.03 23.35 -3.60
C ASN A 136 27.45 22.30 -4.56
N GLY A 137 26.33 22.60 -5.22
CA GLY A 137 25.66 21.74 -6.18
C GLY A 137 24.69 20.73 -5.57
N PHE A 138 24.43 20.79 -4.25
CA PHE A 138 23.41 19.95 -3.62
C PHE A 138 22.01 20.48 -3.91
N TYR A 139 21.06 19.55 -3.97
CA TYR A 139 19.66 19.86 -4.23
C TYR A 139 18.86 19.78 -2.94
N SER A 140 18.06 20.82 -2.68
CA SER A 140 17.03 20.82 -1.64
C SER A 140 15.66 20.89 -2.28
N VAL A 141 14.69 20.21 -1.68
CA VAL A 141 13.27 20.31 -2.07
C VAL A 141 12.54 21.11 -1.02
N VAL A 142 11.82 22.14 -1.45
CA VAL A 142 11.01 22.99 -0.58
C VAL A 142 9.54 22.71 -0.84
N LEU A 143 8.83 22.38 0.23
CA LEU A 143 7.38 22.21 0.25
C LEU A 143 6.83 23.32 1.15
N ALA A 144 6.05 24.24 0.59
CA ALA A 144 5.50 25.36 1.33
C ALA A 144 3.98 25.41 1.21
N CYS A 145 3.30 25.61 2.33
CA CYS A 145 1.87 25.89 2.36
C CYS A 145 1.66 27.41 2.46
N ASN A 146 0.91 27.98 1.52
CA ASN A 146 0.66 29.43 1.51
C ASN A 146 -0.06 29.93 2.77
N GLU A 147 -0.92 29.13 3.40
CA GLU A 147 -1.59 29.56 4.64
C GLU A 147 -0.60 29.64 5.80
N LEU A 148 0.27 28.64 5.97
CA LEU A 148 1.35 28.68 6.95
C LEU A 148 2.34 29.82 6.70
N LEU A 149 2.68 30.08 5.43
CA LEU A 149 3.52 31.23 5.09
C LEU A 149 2.82 32.54 5.47
N ASN A 150 1.55 32.70 5.11
CA ASN A 150 0.81 33.92 5.41
C ASN A 150 0.58 34.12 6.91
N GLU A 151 0.35 33.06 7.69
CA GLU A 151 0.28 33.15 9.16
C GLU A 151 1.62 33.57 9.78
N LEU A 152 2.74 33.12 9.23
CA LEU A 152 4.08 33.52 9.68
C LEU A 152 4.44 34.95 9.26
N PHE A 153 3.97 35.44 8.11
CA PHE A 153 4.25 36.78 7.61
C PHE A 153 3.31 37.86 8.15
N VAL A 154 2.18 37.51 8.76
CA VAL A 154 1.26 38.46 9.42
C VAL A 154 1.71 38.80 10.86
N MET A 155 2.79 38.18 11.35
CA MET A 155 3.43 38.50 12.64
C MET A 155 4.66 39.43 12.52
N VAL A 156 4.70 40.31 11.50
CA VAL A 156 5.70 41.39 11.39
C VAL A 156 5.01 42.74 11.26
#